data_AF-A0A172TZX9-F1
#
_entry.id   AF-A0A172TZX9-F1
#
_cell.length_a   1.000
_cell.length_b   1.000
_cell.length_c   1.000
_cell.angle_alpha   90.00
_cell.angle_beta   90.00
_cell.angle_gamma   90.00
#
_symmetry.space_group_name_H-M   'P 1'
#
loop_
_entity.id
_entity.type
_entity.pdbx_description
1 polymer ?
#
loop_
_entity_poly.entity_id
_entity_poly.type
_entity_poly.pdbx_seq_one_letter_code
_entity_poly.pdbx_strand_id
1 'polypeptide(L)'
;MAISNKKSKKKIQAFINSHIVELDTVFQSYKAKTGFDFNIADTVFLIYDSPAESPFISDIIIWSGKDTISYMQGFDKHKRIITYTAFSPTMEMPKGYKAITVRGSIITLASRRDYSTIMHLGDGQDIIDGSYVHIYVAFKENGRYKIESCSPPKFLIETKYSKE
;
A
#
# COMPACT_ATOMS: atom_id res chain seq x y z
N MET A 1 7.25 -28.69 13.09
CA MET A 1 6.03 -29.18 13.74
C MET A 1 4.83 -28.51 13.08
N ALA A 2 4.23 -29.14 12.05
CA ALA A 2 3.22 -28.51 11.20
C ALA A 2 1.81 -29.01 11.56
N ILE A 3 1.18 -28.37 12.55
CA ILE A 3 -0.27 -28.48 12.75
C ILE A 3 -0.91 -27.38 11.89
N SER A 4 -1.00 -27.61 10.57
CA SER A 4 -1.85 -26.79 9.70
C SER A 4 -3.29 -27.21 9.95
N ASN A 5 -3.92 -26.61 10.97
CA ASN A 5 -5.28 -26.90 11.35
C ASN A 5 -6.22 -26.45 10.21
N LYS A 6 -7.02 -27.38 9.65
CA LYS A 6 -7.98 -27.14 8.55
C LYS A 6 -8.85 -25.89 8.76
N LYS A 7 -9.16 -25.58 10.03
CA LYS A 7 -9.87 -24.37 10.47
C LYS A 7 -9.10 -23.07 10.19
N SER A 8 -7.79 -23.05 10.42
CA SER A 8 -6.91 -21.90 10.12
C SER A 8 -6.80 -21.68 8.62
N LYS A 9 -6.64 -22.74 7.82
CA LYS A 9 -6.61 -22.65 6.35
C LYS A 9 -7.91 -22.05 5.79
N LYS A 10 -9.07 -22.48 6.31
CA LYS A 10 -10.37 -21.93 5.90
C LYS A 10 -10.52 -20.45 6.26
N LYS A 11 -10.05 -20.03 7.45
CA LYS A 11 -10.05 -18.62 7.86
C LYS A 11 -9.17 -17.76 6.96
N ILE A 12 -7.96 -18.23 6.65
CA ILE A 12 -7.04 -17.54 5.75
C ILE A 12 -7.65 -17.39 4.35
N GLN A 13 -8.25 -18.45 3.81
CA GLN A 13 -8.90 -18.38 2.49
C GLN A 13 -10.07 -17.39 2.47
N ALA A 14 -10.91 -17.38 3.51
CA ALA A 14 -12.00 -16.43 3.63
C ALA A 14 -11.49 -14.98 3.71
N PHE A 15 -10.40 -14.76 4.45
CA PHE A 15 -9.75 -13.47 4.55
C PHE A 15 -9.22 -13.00 3.19
N ILE A 16 -8.49 -13.85 2.47
CA ILE A 16 -7.99 -13.56 1.11
C ILE A 16 -9.14 -13.22 0.16
N ASN A 17 -10.20 -14.03 0.15
CA ASN A 17 -11.36 -13.78 -0.71
C ASN A 17 -12.01 -12.43 -0.38
N SER A 18 -12.07 -12.03 0.89
CA SER A 18 -12.61 -10.73 1.28
C SER A 18 -11.74 -9.56 0.80
N HIS A 19 -10.42 -9.74 0.66
CA HIS A 19 -9.52 -8.71 0.11
C HIS A 19 -9.67 -8.62 -1.41
N ILE A 20 -9.86 -9.74 -2.10
CA ILE A 20 -10.11 -9.76 -3.54
C ILE A 20 -11.41 -9.02 -3.88
N VAL A 21 -12.50 -9.32 -3.15
CA VAL A 21 -13.79 -8.65 -3.34
C VAL A 21 -13.69 -7.14 -3.08
N GLU A 22 -12.91 -6.74 -2.07
CA GLU A 22 -12.66 -5.32 -1.82
C GLU A 22 -11.94 -4.65 -2.99
N LEU A 23 -10.82 -5.21 -3.45
CA LEU A 23 -10.04 -4.62 -4.54
C LEU A 23 -10.86 -4.50 -5.82
N ASP A 24 -11.66 -5.52 -6.14
CA ASP A 24 -12.59 -5.46 -7.27
C ASP A 24 -13.60 -4.31 -7.07
N THR A 25 -14.22 -4.21 -5.88
CA THR A 25 -15.16 -3.12 -5.57
C THR A 25 -14.52 -1.74 -5.70
N VAL A 26 -13.29 -1.57 -5.22
CA VAL A 26 -12.53 -0.32 -5.31
C VAL A 26 -12.25 0.02 -6.78
N PHE A 27 -11.79 -0.95 -7.58
CA PHE A 27 -11.52 -0.74 -9.01
C PHE A 27 -12.78 -0.42 -9.81
N GLN A 28 -13.88 -1.14 -9.59
CA GLN A 28 -15.14 -0.87 -10.27
C GLN A 28 -15.69 0.51 -9.90
N SER A 29 -15.66 0.87 -8.61
CA SER A 29 -16.11 2.18 -8.14
C SER A 29 -15.28 3.31 -8.71
N TYR A 30 -13.95 3.12 -8.78
CA TYR A 30 -13.04 4.11 -9.35
C TYR A 30 -13.29 4.30 -10.85
N LYS A 31 -13.39 3.20 -11.59
CA LYS A 31 -13.70 3.20 -13.02
C LYS A 31 -15.03 3.89 -13.32
N ALA A 32 -16.06 3.64 -12.52
CA ALA A 32 -17.36 4.31 -12.68
C ALA A 32 -17.26 5.82 -12.45
N LYS A 33 -16.36 6.27 -11.57
CA LYS A 33 -16.18 7.68 -11.24
C LYS A 33 -15.30 8.45 -12.23
N THR A 34 -14.20 7.86 -12.69
CA THR A 34 -13.16 8.55 -13.47
C THR A 34 -13.06 8.06 -14.92
N GLY A 35 -13.68 6.92 -15.24
CA GLY A 35 -13.53 6.23 -16.53
C GLY A 35 -12.24 5.42 -16.67
N PHE A 36 -11.30 5.52 -15.72
CA PHE A 36 -10.03 4.80 -15.77
C PHE A 36 -10.17 3.38 -15.20
N ASP A 37 -9.72 2.38 -15.95
CA ASP A 37 -9.77 0.97 -15.56
C ASP A 37 -8.39 0.43 -15.21
N PHE A 38 -8.18 0.12 -13.92
CA PHE A 38 -6.92 -0.48 -13.46
C PHE A 38 -6.71 -1.92 -13.98
N ASN A 39 -7.76 -2.65 -14.36
CA ASN A 39 -7.64 -4.04 -14.82
C ASN A 39 -6.98 -4.17 -16.19
N ILE A 40 -6.93 -3.09 -16.97
CA ILE A 40 -6.27 -3.09 -18.29
C ILE A 40 -4.83 -2.56 -18.22
N ALA A 41 -4.40 -2.01 -17.07
CA ALA A 41 -3.08 -1.43 -16.93
C ALA A 41 -1.97 -2.48 -17.08
N ASP A 42 -0.90 -2.13 -17.80
CA ASP A 42 0.23 -3.04 -18.00
C ASP A 42 1.06 -3.24 -16.73
N THR A 43 0.98 -2.31 -15.79
CA THR A 43 1.58 -2.45 -14.47
C THR A 43 0.67 -1.81 -13.43
N VAL A 44 0.53 -2.48 -12.29
CA VAL A 44 -0.18 -2.01 -11.11
C VAL A 44 0.70 -2.26 -9.89
N PHE A 45 0.94 -1.21 -9.13
CA PHE A 45 1.63 -1.21 -7.85
C PHE A 45 0.58 -1.16 -6.75
N LEU A 46 0.70 -2.03 -5.75
CA LEU A 46 -0.11 -2.01 -4.55
C LEU A 46 0.84 -1.87 -3.35
N ILE A 47 0.66 -0.82 -2.57
CA ILE A 47 1.45 -0.56 -1.37
C ILE A 47 0.48 -0.55 -0.19
N TYR A 48 0.70 -1.44 0.75
CA TYR A 48 0.01 -1.50 2.03
C TYR A 48 0.96 -1.01 3.10
N ASP A 49 0.52 -0.05 3.89
CA ASP A 49 1.25 0.49 5.04
C ASP A 49 0.36 0.33 6.28
N SER A 50 0.74 -0.56 7.18
CA SER A 50 0.02 -0.85 8.42
C SER A 50 0.85 -0.37 9.61
N PRO A 51 0.34 0.55 10.46
CA PRO A 51 1.06 0.95 11.65
C PRO A 51 1.23 -0.24 12.60
N ALA A 52 2.42 -0.41 13.16
CA ALA A 52 2.75 -1.55 14.03
C ALA A 52 1.92 -1.58 15.32
N GLU A 53 1.42 -0.42 15.75
CA GLU A 53 0.52 -0.28 16.90
C GLU A 53 -0.92 -0.73 16.61
N SER A 54 -1.33 -0.79 15.33
CA SER A 54 -2.69 -1.19 14.94
C SER A 54 -2.71 -2.00 13.64
N PRO A 55 -2.78 -3.35 13.73
CA PRO A 55 -2.93 -4.20 12.54
C PRO A 55 -4.33 -4.08 11.91
N PHE A 56 -5.23 -3.27 12.48
CA PHE A 56 -6.59 -3.05 12.02
C PHE A 56 -6.75 -1.78 11.19
N ILE A 57 -5.66 -1.04 10.98
CA ILE A 57 -5.63 0.13 10.11
C ILE A 57 -4.58 -0.12 9.04
N SER A 58 -4.87 0.24 7.80
CA SER A 58 -3.88 0.16 6.73
C SER A 58 -4.13 1.26 5.72
N ASP A 59 -3.09 2.04 5.43
CA ASP A 59 -3.09 2.94 4.29
C ASP A 59 -2.74 2.14 3.04
N ILE A 60 -3.57 2.29 2.01
CA ILE A 60 -3.46 1.55 0.76
C ILE A 60 -3.28 2.53 -0.37
N ILE A 61 -2.30 2.23 -1.21
CA ILE A 61 -1.97 2.97 -2.42
C ILE A 61 -2.02 1.99 -3.58
N ILE A 62 -2.80 2.33 -4.60
CA ILE A 62 -2.82 1.58 -5.84
C ILE A 62 -2.48 2.52 -6.98
N TRP A 63 -1.47 2.17 -7.76
CA TRP A 63 -0.91 3.07 -8.77
C TRP A 63 -0.57 2.32 -10.05
N SER A 64 -0.81 2.93 -11.21
CA SER A 64 -0.60 2.29 -12.53
C SER A 64 0.42 3.01 -13.41
N GLY A 65 1.10 4.04 -12.90
CA GLY A 65 1.88 4.98 -13.70
C GLY A 65 1.02 6.09 -14.32
N LYS A 66 -0.26 5.82 -14.61
CA LYS A 66 -1.20 6.78 -15.20
C LYS A 66 -2.14 7.41 -14.18
N ASP A 67 -2.60 6.60 -13.24
CA ASP A 67 -3.57 7.03 -12.23
C ASP A 67 -3.30 6.34 -10.88
N THR A 68 -3.86 6.93 -9.82
CA THR A 68 -3.63 6.51 -8.44
C THR A 68 -4.92 6.51 -7.62
N ILE A 69 -5.16 5.40 -6.92
CA ILE A 69 -6.16 5.28 -5.86
C ILE A 69 -5.44 5.31 -4.52
N SER A 70 -5.98 6.08 -3.59
CA SER A 70 -5.48 6.21 -2.24
C SER A 70 -6.65 6.10 -1.26
N TYR A 71 -6.54 5.19 -0.29
CA TYR A 71 -7.55 5.06 0.75
C TYR A 71 -6.96 4.46 2.02
N MET A 72 -7.62 4.74 3.15
CA MET A 72 -7.36 4.10 4.43
C MET A 72 -8.42 3.01 4.66
N GLN A 73 -7.96 1.85 5.10
CA GLN A 73 -8.79 0.73 5.53
C GLN A 73 -8.77 0.69 7.06
N GLY A 74 -9.94 0.59 7.70
CA GLY A 74 -10.10 0.44 9.14
C GLY A 74 -11.13 -0.63 9.51
N PHE A 75 -11.22 -1.01 10.79
CA PHE A 75 -12.27 -1.89 11.31
C PHE A 75 -12.97 -1.28 12.53
N ASP A 76 -14.30 -1.26 12.54
CA ASP A 76 -15.15 -0.96 13.70
C ASP A 76 -16.01 -2.17 14.04
N LYS A 77 -15.83 -2.77 15.22
CA LYS A 77 -16.66 -3.88 15.74
C LYS A 77 -17.02 -4.93 14.67
N HIS A 78 -16.02 -5.34 13.86
CA HIS A 78 -16.09 -6.30 12.73
C HIS A 78 -16.57 -5.75 11.37
N LYS A 79 -16.99 -4.49 11.28
CA LYS A 79 -17.28 -3.82 10.02
C LYS A 79 -16.01 -3.18 9.47
N ARG A 80 -15.69 -3.48 8.21
CA ARG A 80 -14.60 -2.82 7.49
C ARG A 80 -15.05 -1.43 7.01
N ILE A 81 -14.22 -0.42 7.21
CA ILE A 81 -14.43 0.96 6.80
C ILE A 81 -13.36 1.33 5.78
N ILE A 82 -13.78 1.92 4.66
CA ILE A 82 -12.88 2.45 3.62
C ILE A 82 -13.07 3.95 3.55
N THR A 83 -12.00 4.70 3.78
CA THR A 83 -11.98 6.16 3.69
C THR A 83 -11.05 6.56 2.57
N TYR A 84 -11.61 7.07 1.46
CA TYR A 84 -10.80 7.58 0.35
C TYR A 84 -10.04 8.82 0.79
N THR A 85 -8.74 8.84 0.53
CA THR A 85 -7.85 9.94 0.87
C THR A 85 -7.17 10.46 -0.39
N ALA A 86 -6.91 11.76 -0.47
CA ALA A 86 -6.14 12.29 -1.58
C ALA A 86 -4.75 11.67 -1.61
N PHE A 87 -4.26 11.31 -2.80
CA PHE A 87 -2.94 10.71 -2.96
C PHE A 87 -1.82 11.63 -2.47
N SER A 88 -1.88 12.90 -2.88
CA SER A 88 -1.08 13.98 -2.33
C SER A 88 -1.95 14.77 -1.37
N PRO A 89 -1.74 14.71 -0.05
CA PRO A 89 -2.33 15.71 0.82
C PRO A 89 -1.72 17.05 0.42
N THR A 90 -2.52 17.93 -0.17
CA THR A 90 -2.21 19.36 -0.28
C THR A 90 -2.29 19.95 1.13
N MET A 91 -1.27 19.68 1.95
CA MET A 91 -1.02 20.54 3.10
C MET A 91 -0.29 21.76 2.56
N GLU A 92 -1.03 22.85 2.33
CA GLU A 92 -0.42 24.17 2.19
C GLU A 92 0.33 24.46 3.49
N MET A 93 1.65 24.26 3.49
CA MET A 93 2.47 24.65 4.61
C MET A 93 2.78 26.14 4.49
N PRO A 94 2.67 26.90 5.60
CA PRO A 94 3.09 28.29 5.59
C PRO A 94 4.58 28.38 5.16
N LYS A 95 4.90 29.32 4.26
CA LYS A 95 6.27 29.78 3.93
C LYS A 95 7.11 28.95 2.93
N GLY A 96 6.52 28.31 1.92
CA GLY A 96 7.30 27.69 0.82
C GLY A 96 8.10 26.46 1.24
N TYR A 97 7.61 25.74 2.26
CA TYR A 97 8.13 24.42 2.62
C TYR A 97 7.25 23.35 2.00
N LYS A 98 7.88 22.28 1.52
CA LYS A 98 7.20 21.06 1.07
C LYS A 98 7.44 19.94 2.10
N ALA A 99 6.37 19.23 2.43
CA ALA A 99 6.47 17.97 3.13
C ALA A 99 6.99 16.90 2.16
N ILE A 100 8.13 16.29 2.46
CA ILE A 100 8.54 15.05 1.80
C ILE A 100 7.94 13.92 2.65
N THR A 101 6.78 13.42 2.23
CA THR A 101 6.08 12.36 2.95
C THR A 101 6.68 10.99 2.66
N VAL A 102 6.60 10.09 3.65
CA VAL A 102 6.93 8.65 3.59
C VAL A 102 6.44 8.00 2.30
N ARG A 103 5.21 8.36 1.94
CA ARG A 103 4.47 7.88 0.78
C ARG A 103 5.20 8.16 -0.53
N GLY A 104 5.79 9.35 -0.69
CA GLY A 104 6.50 9.73 -1.91
C GLY A 104 7.80 8.95 -2.12
N SER A 105 8.57 8.73 -1.05
CA SER A 105 9.85 8.02 -1.10
C SER A 105 9.66 6.53 -1.40
N ILE A 106 8.74 5.85 -0.70
CA ILE A 106 8.46 4.42 -0.94
C ILE A 106 7.94 4.21 -2.35
N ILE A 107 7.04 5.07 -2.85
CA ILE A 107 6.53 4.98 -4.22
C ILE A 107 7.65 5.17 -5.24
N THR A 108 8.53 6.14 -5.01
CA THR A 108 9.66 6.38 -5.92
C THR A 108 10.54 5.14 -6.01
N LEU A 109 10.87 4.52 -4.88
CA LEU A 109 11.67 3.30 -4.87
C LEU A 109 10.92 2.11 -5.48
N ALA A 110 9.64 1.93 -5.13
CA ALA A 110 8.79 0.88 -5.70
C ALA A 110 8.64 1.02 -7.21
N SER A 111 8.53 2.25 -7.72
CA SER A 111 8.44 2.54 -9.16
C SER A 111 9.67 2.10 -9.95
N ARG A 112 10.84 2.20 -9.31
CA ARG A 112 12.14 1.77 -9.85
C ARG A 112 12.42 0.30 -9.58
N ARG A 113 11.54 -0.39 -8.84
CA ARG A 113 11.75 -1.75 -8.33
C ARG A 113 13.07 -1.88 -7.57
N ASP A 114 13.47 -0.81 -6.87
CA ASP A 114 14.70 -0.80 -6.07
C ASP A 114 14.46 -1.48 -4.72
N TYR A 115 14.21 -2.79 -4.78
CA TYR A 115 13.92 -3.59 -3.59
C TYR A 115 15.12 -3.69 -2.65
N SER A 116 16.35 -3.58 -3.18
CA SER A 116 17.55 -3.56 -2.33
C SER A 116 17.50 -2.37 -1.38
N THR A 117 17.31 -1.16 -1.91
CA THR A 117 17.20 0.04 -1.06
C THR A 117 16.00 -0.05 -0.12
N ILE A 118 14.86 -0.57 -0.60
CA ILE A 118 13.65 -0.75 0.23
C ILE A 118 13.92 -1.67 1.42
N MET A 119 14.61 -2.80 1.23
CA MET A 119 14.88 -3.76 2.29
C MET A 119 15.81 -3.22 3.38
N HIS A 120 16.61 -2.21 3.05
CA HIS A 120 17.48 -1.49 3.99
C HIS A 120 16.81 -0.24 4.59
N LEU A 121 15.55 0.04 4.25
CA LEU A 121 14.77 1.06 4.96
C LEU A 121 14.57 0.58 6.41
N GLY A 122 15.18 1.28 7.36
CA GLY A 122 15.15 0.92 8.77
C GLY A 122 16.46 0.38 9.33
N ASP A 123 17.47 0.16 8.49
CA ASP A 123 18.80 -0.24 8.98
C ASP A 123 19.34 0.79 9.98
N GLY A 124 19.75 0.30 11.16
CA GLY A 124 20.26 1.13 12.25
C GLY A 124 19.19 1.88 13.05
N GLN A 125 17.91 1.57 12.88
CA GLN A 125 16.83 2.10 13.72
C GLN A 125 16.48 1.13 14.86
N ASP A 126 16.33 1.66 16.09
CA ASP A 126 15.72 0.95 17.22
C ASP A 126 14.23 1.32 17.29
N ILE A 127 13.36 0.41 16.85
CA ILE A 127 11.99 0.79 16.46
C ILE A 127 10.97 0.34 17.50
N ILE A 128 10.57 1.25 18.38
CA ILE A 128 9.48 1.05 19.35
C ILE A 128 8.13 1.13 18.63
N ASP A 129 7.94 2.11 17.77
CA ASP A 129 6.77 2.41 16.93
C ASP A 129 7.19 2.58 15.46
N GLY A 130 6.43 2.06 14.51
CA GLY A 130 6.81 2.07 13.10
C GLY A 130 5.75 1.40 12.23
N SER A 131 6.05 1.14 10.97
CA SER A 131 5.08 0.60 10.01
C SER A 131 5.53 -0.73 9.41
N TYR A 132 4.56 -1.59 9.12
CA TYR A 132 4.74 -2.75 8.24
C TYR A 132 4.31 -2.36 6.84
N VAL A 133 5.28 -2.36 5.91
CA VAL A 133 5.02 -2.04 4.51
C VAL A 133 5.07 -3.30 3.67
N HIS A 134 4.04 -3.54 2.89
CA HIS A 134 3.99 -4.60 1.89
C HIS A 134 3.76 -4.00 0.50
N ILE A 135 4.67 -4.28 -0.41
CA ILE A 135 4.65 -3.80 -1.79
C ILE A 135 4.41 -5.00 -2.69
N TYR A 136 3.43 -4.89 -3.59
CA TYR A 136 3.17 -5.84 -4.66
C TYR A 136 3.19 -5.11 -6.00
N VAL A 137 3.82 -5.73 -7.00
CA VAL A 137 3.86 -5.20 -8.36
C VAL A 137 3.34 -6.28 -9.30
N ALA A 138 2.17 -6.04 -9.87
CA ALA A 138 1.64 -6.85 -10.95
C ALA A 138 1.99 -6.19 -12.29
N PHE A 139 2.72 -6.86 -13.17
CA PHE A 139 3.07 -6.33 -14.48
C PHE A 139 2.90 -7.36 -15.57
N LYS A 140 2.51 -6.93 -16.77
CA LYS A 140 2.35 -7.81 -17.92
C LYS A 140 3.70 -8.11 -18.57
N GLU A 141 3.95 -9.38 -18.79
CA GLU A 141 5.05 -9.87 -19.60
C GLU A 141 4.50 -10.93 -20.54
N ASN A 142 4.66 -10.74 -21.85
CA ASN A 142 4.10 -11.61 -22.88
C ASN A 142 2.58 -11.85 -22.74
N GLY A 143 1.84 -10.79 -22.40
CA GLY A 143 0.37 -10.84 -22.26
C GLY A 143 -0.14 -11.52 -20.98
N ARG A 144 0.74 -11.93 -20.06
CA ARG A 144 0.37 -12.51 -18.77
C ARG A 144 0.91 -11.66 -17.63
N TYR A 145 0.15 -11.52 -16.55
CA TYR A 145 0.65 -10.84 -15.34
C TYR A 145 1.65 -11.72 -14.60
N LYS A 146 2.81 -11.14 -14.29
CA LYS A 146 3.73 -11.60 -13.26
C LYS A 146 3.56 -10.73 -12.02
N ILE A 147 3.80 -11.32 -10.86
CA ILE A 147 3.68 -10.64 -9.58
C ILE A 147 5.03 -10.70 -8.87
N GLU A 148 5.51 -9.53 -8.47
CA GLU A 148 6.63 -9.36 -7.55
C GLU A 148 6.10 -8.84 -6.22
N SER A 149 6.82 -9.15 -5.14
CA SER A 149 6.53 -8.58 -3.83
C SER A 149 7.81 -8.22 -3.07
N CYS A 150 7.70 -7.18 -2.24
CA CYS A 150 8.75 -6.73 -1.34
C CYS A 150 8.09 -6.41 0.02
N SER A 151 8.71 -6.86 1.11
CA SER A 151 8.19 -6.70 2.47
C SER A 151 9.37 -6.41 3.39
N PRO A 152 9.83 -5.15 3.43
CA PRO A 152 10.92 -4.76 4.30
C PRO A 152 10.61 -5.03 5.78
N PRO A 153 11.63 -5.13 6.64
CA PRO A 153 11.44 -5.10 8.08
C PRO A 153 10.61 -3.87 8.49
N LYS A 154 10.03 -3.92 9.69
CA LYS A 154 9.43 -2.72 10.30
C LYS A 154 10.47 -1.61 10.27
N PHE A 155 10.04 -0.38 9.96
CA PHE A 155 10.87 0.80 10.05
C PHE A 155 10.02 2.02 10.44
N LEU A 156 10.67 3.07 10.90
CA LEU A 156 10.09 4.39 11.07
C LEU A 156 10.65 5.31 9.98
N ILE A 157 9.78 6.05 9.27
CA ILE A 157 10.20 7.13 8.39
C ILE A 157 9.65 8.43 8.95
N GLU A 158 10.54 9.24 9.48
CA GLU A 158 10.22 10.59 9.93
C GLU A 158 9.78 11.46 8.74
N THR A 159 8.70 12.22 8.92
CA THR A 159 8.33 13.26 7.95
C THR A 159 9.40 14.34 7.97
N LYS A 160 10.08 14.54 6.82
CA LYS A 160 11.09 15.59 6.67
C LYS A 160 10.51 16.77 5.89
N TYR A 161 10.87 17.96 6.33
CA TYR A 161 10.45 19.22 5.71
C TYR A 161 11.63 19.81 4.94
N SER A 162 11.42 20.15 3.67
CA SER A 162 12.41 20.83 2.84
C SER A 162 11.90 22.17 2.36
N LYS A 163 12.79 23.18 2.32
CA LYS A 163 12.49 24.49 1.74
C LYS A 163 12.56 24.39 0.21
N GLU A 164 11.60 24.98 -0.50
CA GLU A 164 11.67 25.14 -1.97
C GLU A 164 12.77 26.13 -2.38
#